data_AF-A0A1X6YDS2-F1
#
_entry.id   AF-A0A1X6YDS2-F1
#
_cell.length_a   1.000
_cell.length_b   1.000
_cell.length_c   1.000
_cell.angle_alpha   90.00
_cell.angle_beta   90.00
_cell.angle_gamma   90.00
#
_symmetry.space_group_name_H-M   'P 1'
#
loop_
_entity.id
_entity.type
_entity.pdbx_description
1 polymer ?
#
loop_
_entity_poly.entity_id
_entity_poly.type
_entity_poly.pdbx_seq_one_letter_code
_entity_poly.pdbx_strand_id
1 'polypeptide(L)'
;MFEVFAVRRAQAGQAIRRSLGGGQMLAFLPALALAGFWIGGEWLLLAVALGLPAALAAGGALDARRPAGPTGAEPRDLLGIPCAEAACETAIRDARLSGLSTAAIAFDLDGLQTVAEDAGDRSAAQVSETCLTRLRHAIRLGDRAWRIGDARFLVLLEPRTRLDAESVLEAATRLQPLLEEPVRVDGTPLCLSAAAGFCTMTRLREGATGERLLEATLDALAEAKAAGPSAIRAWSDGLDASRALRRVLRSDAATALEAGQIQPWFQPQICTSTGEISGAEALARWVHPERGLVSPLHFLDALEDGGHMGQLSDVMIRGALAALASWDTIGLGIQRVAINLSGADLRDSTFVERLKWELDRHDLRGDRLCAEVLETAFRDGTDDGVATTIAELKRLGCRIDLDDFGTGSASIMALHRLPIDRVKIDRGFIAGIDRNERQRRMVAGILSLAEHLGMETLAEGVESAGEHALLAQLGCDHVQGFRIARPMPAGQMPDWVVTHRQSVATPDLSRRAK
;
A
#
# COMPACT_ATOMS: atom_id res chain seq x y z
N MET A 1 -39.00 -3.28 -49.40
CA MET A 1 -38.96 -1.79 -49.29
C MET A 1 -39.98 -1.24 -48.28
N PHE A 2 -41.11 -1.91 -48.03
CA PHE A 2 -42.12 -1.48 -47.04
C PHE A 2 -41.82 -1.82 -45.56
N GLU A 3 -41.02 -2.86 -45.26
CA GLU A 3 -40.66 -3.20 -43.87
C GLU A 3 -39.59 -2.27 -43.27
N VAL A 4 -38.69 -1.71 -44.08
CA VAL A 4 -37.60 -0.82 -43.62
C VAL A 4 -38.14 0.54 -43.16
N PHE A 5 -39.31 0.96 -43.67
CA PHE A 5 -39.98 2.20 -43.26
C PHE A 5 -40.78 2.05 -41.96
N ALA A 6 -41.32 0.86 -41.66
CA ALA A 6 -42.08 0.61 -40.43
C ALA A 6 -41.17 0.56 -39.19
N VAL A 7 -39.98 -0.05 -39.31
CA VAL A 7 -39.00 -0.15 -38.21
C VAL A 7 -38.39 1.22 -37.87
N ARG A 8 -38.11 2.08 -38.87
CA ARG A 8 -37.62 3.45 -38.63
C ARG A 8 -38.64 4.37 -37.96
N ARG A 9 -39.95 4.19 -38.23
CA ARG A 9 -41.02 4.97 -37.60
C ARG A 9 -41.25 4.58 -36.13
N ALA A 10 -41.11 3.29 -35.80
CA ALA A 10 -41.19 2.79 -34.43
C ALA A 10 -39.98 3.25 -33.57
N GLN A 11 -38.77 3.26 -34.15
CA GLN A 11 -37.56 3.74 -33.48
C GLN A 11 -37.55 5.27 -33.27
N ALA A 12 -38.06 6.06 -34.23
CA ALA A 12 -38.24 7.50 -34.07
C ALA A 12 -39.28 7.84 -32.99
N GLY A 13 -40.38 7.08 -32.91
CA GLY A 13 -41.41 7.25 -31.88
C GLY A 13 -40.93 6.89 -30.47
N GLN A 14 -40.03 5.91 -30.33
CA GLN A 14 -39.41 5.54 -29.05
C GLN A 14 -38.32 6.53 -28.60
N ALA A 15 -37.55 7.10 -29.53
CA ALA A 15 -36.56 8.15 -29.24
C ALA A 15 -37.22 9.45 -28.77
N ILE A 16 -38.35 9.83 -29.39
CA ILE A 16 -39.14 11.01 -28.99
C ILE A 16 -39.82 10.76 -27.62
N ARG A 17 -40.36 9.56 -27.37
CA ARG A 17 -40.93 9.21 -26.05
C ARG A 17 -39.89 9.16 -24.92
N ARG A 18 -38.64 8.76 -25.19
CA ARG A 18 -37.55 8.79 -24.19
C ARG A 18 -37.04 10.21 -23.94
N SER A 19 -37.02 11.06 -24.96
CA SER A 19 -36.68 12.49 -24.82
C SER A 19 -37.74 13.29 -24.06
N LEU A 20 -39.02 12.87 -24.10
CA LEU A 20 -40.14 13.54 -23.43
C LEU A 20 -40.48 12.97 -22.04
N GLY A 21 -39.77 11.92 -21.59
CA GLY A 21 -40.06 11.22 -20.32
C GLY A 21 -39.19 11.64 -19.13
N GLY A 22 -38.17 12.47 -19.35
CA GLY A 22 -37.27 12.94 -18.29
C GLY A 22 -37.65 14.34 -17.78
N GLY A 23 -37.32 14.65 -16.52
CA GLY A 23 -37.57 15.96 -15.89
C GLY A 23 -37.01 17.19 -16.63
N GLN A 24 -36.23 16.98 -17.70
CA GLN A 24 -35.79 18.01 -18.65
C GLN A 24 -36.95 18.74 -19.36
N MET A 25 -38.15 18.15 -19.44
CA MET A 25 -39.32 18.80 -20.05
C MET A 25 -39.82 20.01 -19.25
N LEU A 26 -39.52 20.07 -17.94
CA LEU A 26 -39.82 21.23 -17.09
C LEU A 26 -39.00 22.46 -17.46
N ALA A 27 -37.81 22.30 -18.04
CA ALA A 27 -36.99 23.42 -18.49
C ALA A 27 -37.64 24.20 -19.67
N PHE A 28 -38.53 23.55 -20.42
CA PHE A 28 -39.26 24.16 -21.54
C PHE A 28 -40.66 24.66 -21.16
N LEU A 29 -41.09 24.47 -19.90
CA LEU A 29 -42.39 24.92 -19.40
C LEU A 29 -42.64 26.43 -19.60
N PRO A 30 -41.66 27.34 -19.38
CA PRO A 30 -41.88 28.76 -19.61
C PRO A 30 -42.15 29.10 -21.08
N ALA A 31 -41.44 28.44 -22.00
CA ALA A 31 -41.61 28.64 -23.44
C ALA A 31 -42.96 28.08 -23.94
N LEU A 32 -43.39 26.92 -23.42
CA LEU A 32 -44.67 26.32 -23.75
C LEU A 32 -45.85 27.10 -23.17
N ALA A 33 -45.74 27.62 -21.95
CA ALA A 33 -46.75 28.49 -21.34
C ALA A 33 -46.90 29.82 -22.10
N LEU A 34 -45.78 30.40 -22.55
CA LEU A 34 -45.78 31.61 -23.37
C LEU A 34 -46.40 31.37 -24.76
N ALA A 35 -46.07 30.24 -25.40
CA ALA A 35 -46.71 29.83 -26.66
C ALA A 35 -48.22 29.56 -26.47
N GLY A 36 -48.61 28.95 -25.36
CA GLY A 36 -50.00 28.74 -24.99
C GLY A 36 -50.77 30.06 -24.83
N PHE A 37 -50.16 31.06 -24.20
CA PHE A 37 -50.75 32.40 -24.07
C PHE A 37 -51.03 33.07 -25.42
N TRP A 38 -50.09 32.98 -26.35
CA TRP A 38 -50.23 33.60 -27.69
C TRP A 38 -51.32 32.95 -28.54
N ILE A 39 -51.63 31.67 -28.30
CA ILE A 39 -52.58 30.90 -29.11
C ILE A 39 -53.98 30.88 -28.49
N GLY A 40 -54.08 30.77 -27.16
CA GLY A 40 -55.36 30.56 -26.47
C GLY A 40 -55.58 31.45 -25.25
N GLY A 41 -54.77 32.50 -25.08
CA GLY A 41 -54.90 33.46 -23.99
C GLY A 41 -54.62 32.85 -22.61
N GLU A 42 -55.17 33.50 -21.58
CA GLU A 42 -54.92 33.18 -20.17
C GLU A 42 -55.31 31.75 -19.78
N TRP A 43 -56.42 31.24 -20.33
CA TRP A 43 -56.89 29.88 -20.04
C TRP A 43 -55.94 28.79 -20.54
N LEU A 44 -55.37 28.95 -21.75
CA LEU A 44 -54.45 27.95 -22.30
C LEU A 44 -53.08 28.04 -21.62
N LEU A 45 -52.64 29.24 -21.22
CA LEU A 45 -51.47 29.41 -20.37
C LEU A 45 -51.62 28.66 -19.05
N LEU A 46 -52.74 28.85 -18.35
CA LEU A 46 -53.00 28.19 -17.06
C LEU A 46 -53.08 26.66 -17.22
N ALA A 47 -53.73 26.18 -18.29
CA ALA A 47 -53.82 24.76 -18.60
C ALA A 47 -52.44 24.12 -18.84
N VAL A 48 -51.53 24.80 -19.55
CA VAL A 48 -50.18 24.30 -19.82
C VAL A 48 -49.28 24.41 -18.58
N ALA A 49 -49.34 25.55 -17.88
CA ALA A 49 -48.50 25.82 -16.71
C ALA A 49 -48.81 24.90 -15.52
N LEU A 50 -50.09 24.53 -15.32
CA LEU A 50 -50.52 23.65 -14.23
C LEU A 50 -50.69 22.19 -14.67
N GLY A 51 -51.17 21.96 -15.90
CA GLY A 51 -51.46 20.61 -16.39
C GLY A 51 -50.22 19.79 -16.72
N LEU A 52 -49.17 20.40 -17.27
CA LEU A 52 -47.96 19.67 -17.66
C LEU A 52 -47.17 19.12 -16.45
N PRO A 53 -46.94 19.90 -15.37
CA PRO A 53 -46.31 19.37 -14.16
C PRO A 53 -47.17 18.30 -13.46
N ALA A 54 -48.49 18.48 -13.41
CA ALA A 54 -49.41 17.52 -12.80
C ALA A 54 -49.44 16.18 -13.56
N ALA A 55 -49.41 16.22 -14.89
CA ALA A 55 -49.35 15.02 -15.73
C ALA A 55 -48.01 14.26 -15.57
N LEU A 56 -46.89 14.98 -15.43
CA LEU A 56 -45.58 14.37 -15.15
C LEU A 56 -45.50 13.77 -13.74
N ALA A 57 -46.17 14.38 -12.76
CA ALA A 57 -46.29 13.85 -11.41
C ALA A 57 -47.13 12.56 -11.37
N ALA A 58 -48.26 12.54 -12.08
CA ALA A 58 -49.11 11.36 -12.19
C ALA A 58 -48.47 10.22 -13.00
N GLY A 59 -47.57 10.54 -13.95
CA GLY A 59 -46.84 9.59 -14.79
C GLY A 59 -45.57 9.01 -14.16
N GLY A 60 -45.23 9.37 -12.92
CA GLY A 60 -44.04 8.85 -12.22
C GLY A 60 -42.69 9.42 -12.71
N ALA A 61 -42.69 10.42 -13.60
CA ALA A 61 -41.47 11.07 -14.09
C ALA A 61 -40.83 12.01 -13.05
N LEU A 62 -41.55 12.30 -11.96
CA LEU A 62 -41.10 13.08 -10.81
C LEU A 62 -40.76 12.21 -9.58
N ASP A 63 -40.78 10.88 -9.70
CA ASP A 63 -40.55 9.95 -8.60
C ASP A 63 -39.05 9.79 -8.29
N ALA A 64 -38.39 10.90 -7.94
CA ALA A 64 -37.09 10.92 -7.33
C ALA A 64 -37.27 10.72 -5.80
N ARG A 65 -37.29 9.44 -5.40
CA ARG A 65 -37.12 8.85 -4.04
C ARG A 65 -38.28 7.93 -3.66
N ARG A 66 -38.11 6.63 -3.96
CA ARG A 66 -38.69 5.56 -3.15
C ARG A 66 -37.66 5.13 -2.09
N PRO A 67 -37.97 5.20 -0.78
CA PRO A 67 -37.20 4.49 0.22
C PRO A 67 -37.64 3.02 0.20
N ALA A 68 -36.74 2.11 -0.14
CA ALA A 68 -36.97 0.68 0.03
C ALA A 68 -36.68 0.33 1.50
N GLY A 69 -37.72 -0.10 2.22
CA GLY A 69 -37.60 -0.77 3.51
C GLY A 69 -37.05 -2.20 3.37
N PRO A 70 -36.79 -2.88 4.50
CA PRO A 70 -35.58 -3.64 4.73
C PRO A 70 -35.69 -5.07 4.19
N THR A 71 -34.73 -5.45 3.35
CA THR A 71 -34.39 -6.85 3.11
C THR A 71 -32.88 -6.94 3.13
N GLY A 72 -32.35 -7.80 4.01
CA GLY A 72 -30.91 -7.99 4.20
C GLY A 72 -30.24 -8.35 2.88
N ALA A 73 -29.43 -7.43 2.38
CA ALA A 73 -28.59 -7.60 1.22
C ALA A 73 -27.41 -6.62 1.37
N GLU A 74 -26.22 -7.12 1.08
CA GLU A 74 -24.95 -6.40 0.90
C GLU A 74 -25.11 -4.90 0.57
N PRO A 75 -24.32 -3.99 1.17
CA PRO A 75 -24.44 -2.56 0.91
C PRO A 75 -24.27 -2.26 -0.59
N ARG A 76 -25.28 -1.63 -1.21
CA ARG A 76 -25.35 -1.28 -2.65
C ARG A 76 -24.16 -0.47 -3.20
N ASP A 77 -23.29 -0.01 -2.32
CA ASP A 77 -22.13 0.81 -2.60
C ASP A 77 -20.82 0.02 -2.74
N LEU A 78 -20.83 -1.27 -2.35
CA LEU A 78 -19.75 -2.21 -2.57
C LEU A 78 -19.98 -2.97 -3.88
N LEU A 79 -19.06 -2.78 -4.81
CA LEU A 79 -19.05 -3.42 -6.11
C LEU A 79 -18.01 -4.54 -6.08
N GLY A 80 -18.46 -5.80 -6.05
CA GLY A 80 -17.56 -6.93 -6.19
C GLY A 80 -16.78 -6.88 -7.50
N ILE A 81 -15.59 -7.48 -7.53
CA ILE A 81 -14.67 -7.46 -8.69
C ILE A 81 -15.37 -7.82 -10.01
N PRO A 82 -16.19 -8.89 -10.12
CA PRO A 82 -16.86 -9.22 -11.38
C PRO A 82 -17.82 -8.13 -11.88
N CYS A 83 -18.46 -7.40 -10.97
CA CYS A 83 -19.35 -6.30 -11.33
C CYS A 83 -18.57 -5.05 -11.73
N ALA A 84 -17.40 -4.82 -11.13
CA ALA A 84 -16.48 -3.75 -11.52
C ALA A 84 -15.93 -3.99 -12.95
N GLU A 85 -15.53 -5.23 -13.25
CA GLU A 85 -15.11 -5.64 -14.61
C GLU A 85 -16.22 -5.40 -15.63
N ALA A 86 -17.46 -5.80 -15.32
CA ALA A 86 -18.61 -5.58 -16.20
C ALA A 86 -18.92 -4.08 -16.42
N ALA A 87 -18.71 -3.24 -15.39
CA ALA A 87 -18.87 -1.79 -15.51
C ALA A 87 -17.80 -1.17 -16.42
N CYS A 88 -16.53 -1.60 -16.27
CA CYS A 88 -15.42 -1.23 -17.15
C CYS A 88 -15.64 -1.71 -18.58
N GLU A 89 -16.13 -2.94 -18.79
CA GLU A 89 -16.45 -3.50 -20.10
C GLU A 89 -17.52 -2.66 -20.81
N THR A 90 -18.55 -2.26 -20.07
CA THR A 90 -19.60 -1.38 -20.58
C THR A 90 -19.03 -0.03 -21.01
N ALA A 91 -18.17 0.60 -20.19
CA ALA A 91 -17.56 1.88 -20.54
C ALA A 91 -16.64 1.78 -21.76
N ILE A 92 -15.85 0.70 -21.89
CA ILE A 92 -15.01 0.46 -23.08
C ILE A 92 -15.88 0.27 -24.32
N ARG A 93 -16.94 -0.52 -24.22
CA ARG A 93 -17.89 -0.73 -25.33
C ARG A 93 -18.51 0.60 -25.78
N ASP A 94 -18.99 1.41 -24.84
CA ASP A 94 -19.62 2.70 -25.13
C ASP A 94 -18.61 3.69 -25.74
N ALA A 95 -17.37 3.69 -25.26
CA ALA A 95 -16.27 4.46 -25.82
C ALA A 95 -15.95 4.05 -27.26
N ARG A 96 -15.85 2.73 -27.54
CA ARG A 96 -15.62 2.20 -28.89
C ARG A 96 -16.74 2.58 -29.85
N LEU A 97 -17.99 2.40 -29.44
CA LEU A 97 -19.15 2.73 -30.28
C LEU A 97 -19.22 4.23 -30.65
N SER A 98 -18.68 5.08 -29.79
CA SER A 98 -18.73 6.54 -29.95
C SER A 98 -17.43 7.14 -30.50
N GLY A 99 -16.38 6.35 -30.74
CA GLY A 99 -15.05 6.84 -31.13
C GLY A 99 -14.37 7.70 -30.04
N LEU A 100 -14.69 7.43 -28.78
CA LEU A 100 -14.20 8.16 -27.60
C LEU A 100 -13.22 7.28 -26.78
N SER A 101 -12.70 7.82 -25.68
CA SER A 101 -11.84 7.10 -24.73
C SER A 101 -12.42 7.17 -23.31
N THR A 102 -12.22 6.11 -22.53
CA THR A 102 -12.56 6.02 -21.10
C THR A 102 -11.30 5.71 -20.28
N ALA A 103 -11.39 5.86 -18.96
CA ALA A 103 -10.33 5.52 -18.03
C ALA A 103 -10.92 5.14 -16.66
N ALA A 104 -10.13 4.41 -15.89
CA ALA A 104 -10.45 4.08 -14.50
C ALA A 104 -9.34 4.60 -13.58
N ILE A 105 -9.73 5.05 -12.40
CA ILE A 105 -8.87 5.47 -11.30
C ILE A 105 -9.28 4.63 -10.09
N ALA A 106 -8.34 3.99 -9.42
CA ALA A 106 -8.56 3.33 -8.14
C ALA A 106 -7.80 4.07 -7.04
N PHE A 107 -8.41 4.12 -5.86
CA PHE A 107 -7.83 4.69 -4.64
C PHE A 107 -7.80 3.63 -3.55
N ASP A 108 -6.79 3.68 -2.68
CA ASP A 108 -6.69 2.87 -1.46
C ASP A 108 -6.38 3.80 -0.28
N LEU A 109 -7.18 3.72 0.79
CA LEU A 109 -6.96 4.47 2.02
C LEU A 109 -5.98 3.72 2.92
N ASP A 110 -4.81 4.33 3.16
CA ASP A 110 -3.87 3.78 4.11
C ASP A 110 -4.38 4.03 5.54
N GLY A 111 -4.22 3.04 6.42
CA GLY A 111 -4.60 3.17 7.83
C GLY A 111 -6.09 3.00 8.14
N LEU A 112 -6.95 2.64 7.16
CA LEU A 112 -8.36 2.35 7.47
C LEU A 112 -8.52 1.12 8.37
N GLN A 113 -7.67 0.11 8.20
CA GLN A 113 -7.65 -1.05 9.10
C GLN A 113 -7.28 -0.64 10.52
N THR A 114 -6.31 0.25 10.67
CA THR A 114 -5.96 0.84 11.95
C THR A 114 -7.13 1.62 12.57
N VAL A 115 -7.96 2.30 11.76
CA VAL A 115 -9.19 2.92 12.26
C VAL A 115 -10.22 1.88 12.73
N ALA A 116 -10.31 0.73 12.04
CA ALA A 116 -11.19 -0.36 12.45
C ALA A 116 -10.76 -0.97 13.79
N GLU A 117 -9.45 -1.10 13.98
CA GLU A 117 -8.81 -1.59 15.21
C GLU A 117 -8.98 -0.56 16.35
N ASP A 118 -8.66 0.72 16.11
CA ASP A 118 -8.64 1.79 17.12
C ASP A 118 -10.05 2.26 17.54
N ALA A 119 -10.97 2.38 16.58
CA ALA A 119 -12.29 3.00 16.77
C ALA A 119 -13.47 2.06 16.44
N GLY A 120 -13.18 0.81 16.11
CA GLY A 120 -14.16 -0.22 15.77
C GLY A 120 -14.59 -0.23 14.30
N ASP A 121 -15.05 -1.38 13.82
CA ASP A 121 -15.48 -1.60 12.43
C ASP A 121 -16.53 -0.59 11.95
N ARG A 122 -17.41 -0.14 12.85
CA ARG A 122 -18.44 0.86 12.54
C ARG A 122 -17.82 2.21 12.15
N SER A 123 -16.74 2.60 12.82
CA SER A 123 -16.01 3.84 12.56
C SER A 123 -15.25 3.78 11.24
N ALA A 124 -14.59 2.66 10.96
CA ALA A 124 -13.96 2.43 9.66
C ALA A 124 -14.99 2.42 8.51
N ALA A 125 -16.16 1.80 8.72
CA ALA A 125 -17.25 1.84 7.76
C ALA A 125 -17.74 3.28 7.50
N GLN A 126 -17.90 4.09 8.56
CA GLN A 126 -18.29 5.51 8.45
C GLN A 126 -17.25 6.34 7.67
N VAL A 127 -15.95 6.09 7.91
CA VAL A 127 -14.87 6.74 7.15
C VAL A 127 -14.97 6.39 5.67
N SER A 128 -15.09 5.10 5.35
CA SER A 128 -15.21 4.61 3.98
C SER A 128 -16.44 5.18 3.26
N GLU A 129 -17.59 5.26 3.93
CA GLU A 129 -18.82 5.88 3.39
C GLU A 129 -18.66 7.39 3.15
N THR A 130 -18.00 8.09 4.07
CA THR A 130 -17.72 9.54 3.94
C THR A 130 -16.83 9.80 2.71
N CYS A 131 -15.76 9.01 2.55
CA CYS A 131 -14.85 9.09 1.42
C CYS A 131 -15.57 8.83 0.09
N LEU A 132 -16.42 7.79 0.02
CA LEU A 132 -17.23 7.53 -1.18
C LEU A 132 -18.16 8.70 -1.50
N THR A 133 -18.77 9.29 -0.48
CA THR A 133 -19.67 10.44 -0.63
C THR A 133 -18.92 11.67 -1.16
N ARG A 134 -17.71 11.94 -0.67
CA ARG A 134 -16.85 13.02 -1.18
C ARG A 134 -16.48 12.81 -2.65
N LEU A 135 -16.08 11.59 -3.02
CA LEU A 135 -15.80 11.25 -4.42
C LEU A 135 -17.02 11.51 -5.31
N ARG A 136 -18.19 11.01 -4.93
CA ARG A 136 -19.42 11.16 -5.73
C ARG A 136 -19.85 12.62 -5.93
N HIS A 137 -19.55 13.51 -4.98
CA HIS A 137 -19.83 14.94 -5.15
C HIS A 137 -18.82 15.67 -6.04
N ALA A 138 -17.60 15.14 -6.17
CA ALA A 138 -16.51 15.80 -6.89
C ALA A 138 -16.28 15.30 -8.33
N ILE A 139 -16.79 14.10 -8.64
CA ILE A 139 -16.80 13.57 -10.00
C ILE A 139 -17.81 14.31 -10.88
N ARG A 140 -17.58 14.30 -12.21
CA ARG A 140 -18.45 15.02 -13.14
C ARG A 140 -19.72 14.22 -13.43
N LEU A 141 -20.73 14.89 -13.97
CA LEU A 141 -21.93 14.22 -14.48
C LEU A 141 -21.54 13.16 -15.51
N GLY A 142 -21.98 11.91 -15.29
CA GLY A 142 -21.68 10.75 -16.13
C GLY A 142 -20.51 9.89 -15.66
N ASP A 143 -19.58 10.43 -14.86
CA ASP A 143 -18.56 9.63 -14.17
C ASP A 143 -19.24 8.83 -13.04
N ARG A 144 -18.64 7.70 -12.66
CA ARG A 144 -19.21 6.81 -11.64
C ARG A 144 -18.17 6.42 -10.59
N ALA A 145 -18.59 6.28 -9.34
CA ALA A 145 -17.71 5.89 -8.24
C ALA A 145 -18.38 4.86 -7.31
N TRP A 146 -17.60 3.85 -6.92
CA TRP A 146 -18.00 2.76 -6.03
C TRP A 146 -16.87 2.38 -5.08
N ARG A 147 -17.23 1.68 -4.00
CA ARG A 147 -16.25 0.88 -3.25
C ARG A 147 -16.04 -0.44 -3.97
N ILE A 148 -14.81 -0.95 -3.96
CA ILE A 148 -14.45 -2.28 -4.46
C ILE A 148 -13.78 -3.15 -3.38
N GLY A 149 -13.75 -2.61 -2.16
CA GLY A 149 -13.27 -3.24 -0.94
C GLY A 149 -13.52 -2.30 0.25
N ASP A 150 -12.90 -2.58 1.39
CA ASP A 150 -13.11 -1.78 2.60
C ASP A 150 -12.44 -0.41 2.53
N ALA A 151 -11.17 -0.39 2.12
CA ALA A 151 -10.37 0.82 1.91
C ALA A 151 -10.26 1.25 0.45
N ARG A 152 -10.81 0.46 -0.48
CA ARG A 152 -10.60 0.65 -1.92
C ARG A 152 -11.81 1.20 -2.67
N PHE A 153 -11.55 2.18 -3.53
CA PHE A 153 -12.55 2.87 -4.33
C PHE A 153 -12.18 2.80 -5.80
N LEU A 154 -13.19 2.71 -6.66
CA LEU A 154 -13.03 2.75 -8.12
C LEU A 154 -13.86 3.92 -8.67
N VAL A 155 -13.19 4.79 -9.42
CA VAL A 155 -13.80 5.86 -10.21
C VAL A 155 -13.64 5.52 -11.69
N LEU A 156 -14.75 5.41 -12.39
CA LEU A 156 -14.80 5.15 -13.83
C LEU A 156 -15.25 6.42 -14.56
N LEU A 157 -14.38 6.94 -15.42
CA LEU A 157 -14.62 8.15 -16.18
C LEU A 157 -15.47 7.87 -17.41
N GLU A 158 -16.47 8.72 -17.64
CA GLU A 158 -17.34 8.59 -18.81
C GLU A 158 -16.54 8.70 -20.12
N PRO A 159 -16.92 7.97 -21.18
CA PRO A 159 -16.31 8.11 -22.49
C PRO A 159 -16.31 9.55 -23.01
N ARG A 160 -15.12 10.10 -23.31
CA ARG A 160 -14.94 11.49 -23.78
C ARG A 160 -13.84 11.59 -24.83
N THR A 161 -13.86 12.70 -25.58
CA THR A 161 -12.82 13.00 -26.58
C THR A 161 -11.50 13.30 -25.88
N ARG A 162 -10.38 12.72 -26.36
CA ARG A 162 -9.01 12.98 -25.87
C ARG A 162 -8.85 12.78 -24.35
N LEU A 163 -9.36 11.67 -23.81
CA LEU A 163 -9.03 11.25 -22.45
C LEU A 163 -7.62 10.61 -22.43
N ASP A 164 -6.61 11.44 -22.27
CA ASP A 164 -5.19 11.05 -22.18
C ASP A 164 -4.74 10.91 -20.71
N ALA A 165 -3.50 10.45 -20.53
CA ALA A 165 -2.98 10.17 -19.20
C ALA A 165 -2.80 11.43 -18.33
N GLU A 166 -2.54 12.58 -18.96
CA GLU A 166 -2.40 13.86 -18.26
C GLU A 166 -3.76 14.32 -17.72
N SER A 167 -4.81 14.23 -18.53
CA SER A 167 -6.19 14.54 -18.11
C SER A 167 -6.67 13.66 -16.95
N VAL A 168 -6.29 12.38 -16.95
CA VAL A 168 -6.65 11.45 -15.86
C VAL A 168 -5.79 11.69 -14.61
N LEU A 169 -4.51 12.05 -14.78
CA LEU A 169 -3.65 12.48 -13.69
C LEU A 169 -4.21 13.72 -13.00
N GLU A 170 -4.64 14.73 -13.75
CA GLU A 170 -5.30 15.92 -13.20
C GLU A 170 -6.56 15.55 -12.40
N ALA A 171 -7.37 14.62 -12.91
CA ALA A 171 -8.55 14.13 -12.21
C ALA A 171 -8.17 13.42 -10.90
N ALA A 172 -7.15 12.55 -10.91
CA ALA A 172 -6.66 11.85 -9.71
C ALA A 172 -6.10 12.84 -8.68
N THR A 173 -5.24 13.78 -9.10
CA THR A 173 -4.65 14.83 -8.24
C THR A 173 -5.71 15.74 -7.64
N ARG A 174 -6.85 15.95 -8.32
CA ARG A 174 -7.98 16.72 -7.79
C ARG A 174 -8.83 15.92 -6.80
N LEU A 175 -8.99 14.61 -7.01
CA LEU A 175 -9.86 13.76 -6.20
C LEU A 175 -9.16 13.22 -4.94
N GLN A 176 -7.87 12.92 -5.02
CA GLN A 176 -7.08 12.36 -3.90
C GLN A 176 -7.16 13.20 -2.63
N PRO A 177 -6.95 14.54 -2.64
CA PRO A 177 -7.00 15.34 -1.42
C PRO A 177 -8.36 15.29 -0.71
N LEU A 178 -9.46 15.01 -1.43
CA LEU A 178 -10.80 14.88 -0.83
C LEU A 178 -10.91 13.61 0.02
N LEU A 179 -10.18 12.55 -0.35
CA LEU A 179 -10.10 11.33 0.44
C LEU A 179 -9.25 11.54 1.70
N GLU A 180 -8.26 12.43 1.63
CA GLU A 180 -7.32 12.74 2.72
C GLU A 180 -7.84 13.84 3.67
N GLU A 181 -8.93 14.52 3.31
CA GLU A 181 -9.59 15.48 4.20
C GLU A 181 -9.98 14.81 5.53
N PRO A 182 -9.75 15.45 6.69
CA PRO A 182 -10.05 14.84 7.99
C PRO A 182 -11.49 14.36 8.08
N VAL A 183 -11.70 13.12 8.51
CA VAL A 183 -13.03 12.56 8.81
C VAL A 183 -13.25 12.59 10.30
N ARG A 184 -14.39 13.13 10.74
CA ARG A 184 -14.75 13.14 12.17
C ARG A 184 -15.48 11.86 12.53
N VAL A 185 -14.87 11.07 13.40
CA VAL A 185 -15.47 9.90 14.05
C VAL A 185 -15.55 10.20 15.53
N ASP A 186 -16.76 10.15 16.11
CA ASP A 186 -17.01 10.42 17.53
C ASP A 186 -16.40 11.75 18.05
N GLY A 187 -16.27 12.75 17.19
CA GLY A 187 -15.72 14.07 17.49
C GLY A 187 -14.22 14.24 17.24
N THR A 188 -13.48 13.15 17.06
CA THR A 188 -12.04 13.14 16.78
C THR A 188 -11.77 13.22 15.27
N PRO A 189 -10.92 14.14 14.79
CA PRO A 189 -10.52 14.19 13.39
C PRO A 189 -9.48 13.10 13.09
N LEU A 190 -9.77 12.25 12.11
CA LEU A 190 -8.86 11.23 11.57
C LEU A 190 -8.33 11.69 10.21
N CYS A 191 -7.01 11.69 10.05
CA CYS A 191 -6.33 12.01 8.79
C CYS A 191 -5.73 10.73 8.21
N LEU A 192 -6.11 10.38 6.99
CA LEU A 192 -5.61 9.21 6.26
C LEU A 192 -4.93 9.66 4.97
N SER A 193 -3.94 8.92 4.50
CA SER A 193 -3.40 9.09 3.14
C SER A 193 -4.17 8.20 2.16
N ALA A 194 -4.17 8.61 0.89
CA ALA A 194 -4.82 7.83 -0.17
C ALA A 194 -3.86 7.64 -1.35
N ALA A 195 -3.41 6.42 -1.61
CA ALA A 195 -2.67 6.11 -2.85
C ALA A 195 -3.65 6.04 -4.03
N ALA A 196 -3.19 6.39 -5.24
CA ALA A 196 -4.01 6.35 -6.45
C ALA A 196 -3.31 5.67 -7.64
N GLY A 197 -4.01 4.77 -8.30
CA GLY A 197 -3.59 4.15 -9.57
C GLY A 197 -4.59 4.44 -10.67
N PHE A 198 -4.13 4.64 -11.91
CA PHE A 198 -5.06 4.83 -13.03
C PHE A 198 -4.58 4.23 -14.34
N CYS A 199 -5.52 3.86 -15.20
CA CYS A 199 -5.26 3.42 -16.56
C CYS A 199 -6.28 4.01 -17.55
N THR A 200 -5.80 4.39 -18.74
CA THR A 200 -6.65 4.85 -19.85
C THR A 200 -6.84 3.72 -20.85
N MET A 201 -8.02 3.66 -21.47
CA MET A 201 -8.30 2.72 -22.57
C MET A 201 -7.27 2.82 -23.70
N THR A 202 -6.81 4.04 -24.01
CA THR A 202 -5.79 4.29 -25.05
C THR A 202 -4.45 3.64 -24.75
N ARG A 203 -4.10 3.44 -23.48
CA ARG A 203 -2.85 2.76 -23.10
C ARG A 203 -2.92 1.25 -23.30
N LEU A 204 -4.12 0.66 -23.29
CA LEU A 204 -4.34 -0.79 -23.48
C LEU A 204 -4.35 -1.23 -24.96
N ARG A 205 -4.22 -0.29 -25.92
CA ARG A 205 -4.14 -0.53 -27.37
C ARG A 205 -5.25 -1.49 -27.87
N GLU A 206 -4.92 -2.43 -28.75
CA GLU A 206 -5.87 -3.35 -29.40
C GLU A 206 -6.48 -4.41 -28.46
N GLY A 207 -5.99 -4.51 -27.21
CA GLY A 207 -6.43 -5.49 -26.22
C GLY A 207 -7.37 -4.97 -25.13
N ALA A 208 -7.89 -3.74 -25.21
CA ALA A 208 -8.69 -3.15 -24.13
C ALA A 208 -9.99 -3.96 -23.85
N THR A 209 -10.07 -4.61 -22.69
CA THR A 209 -11.29 -5.21 -22.14
C THR A 209 -11.56 -4.64 -20.76
N GLY A 210 -12.78 -4.80 -20.24
CA GLY A 210 -13.16 -4.35 -18.91
C GLY A 210 -12.28 -4.93 -17.81
N GLU A 211 -12.01 -6.23 -17.91
CA GLU A 211 -11.05 -6.96 -17.08
C GLU A 211 -9.67 -6.32 -17.14
N ARG A 212 -9.09 -6.16 -18.34
CA ARG A 212 -7.74 -5.57 -18.49
C ARG A 212 -7.66 -4.12 -18.00
N LEU A 213 -8.73 -3.34 -18.15
CA LEU A 213 -8.75 -1.96 -17.65
C LEU A 213 -8.78 -1.93 -16.12
N LEU A 214 -9.59 -2.78 -15.49
CA LEU A 214 -9.64 -2.87 -14.05
C LEU A 214 -8.31 -3.37 -13.48
N GLU A 215 -7.79 -4.47 -14.01
CA GLU A 215 -6.50 -5.05 -13.62
C GLU A 215 -5.38 -4.02 -13.75
N ALA A 216 -5.30 -3.34 -14.89
CA ALA A 216 -4.30 -2.32 -15.14
C ALA A 216 -4.38 -1.16 -14.12
N THR A 217 -5.58 -0.71 -13.82
CA THR A 217 -5.80 0.35 -12.83
C THR A 217 -5.39 -0.10 -11.42
N LEU A 218 -5.71 -1.33 -11.02
CA LEU A 218 -5.31 -1.89 -9.73
C LEU A 218 -3.80 -2.13 -9.64
N ASP A 219 -3.15 -2.53 -10.73
CA ASP A 219 -1.71 -2.73 -10.75
C ASP A 219 -0.95 -1.40 -10.61
N ALA A 220 -1.47 -0.33 -11.21
CA ALA A 220 -0.93 1.01 -11.01
C ALA A 220 -1.12 1.47 -9.55
N LEU A 221 -2.23 1.09 -8.91
CA LEU A 221 -2.49 1.42 -7.51
C LEU A 221 -1.50 0.70 -6.59
N ALA A 222 -1.22 -0.58 -6.83
CA ALA A 222 -0.22 -1.32 -6.06
C ALA A 222 1.18 -0.69 -6.18
N GLU A 223 1.56 -0.23 -7.38
CA GLU A 223 2.83 0.50 -7.59
C GLU A 223 2.83 1.87 -6.89
N ALA A 224 1.69 2.54 -6.81
CA ALA A 224 1.55 3.75 -6.03
C ALA A 224 1.77 3.46 -4.53
N LYS A 225 1.10 2.46 -3.97
CA LYS A 225 1.29 2.06 -2.56
C LYS A 225 2.75 1.73 -2.24
N ALA A 226 3.43 0.99 -3.11
CA ALA A 226 4.84 0.65 -2.93
C ALA A 226 5.79 1.86 -3.03
N ALA A 227 5.36 2.94 -3.68
CA ALA A 227 6.15 4.17 -3.78
C ALA A 227 6.00 5.10 -2.57
N GLY A 228 5.06 4.82 -1.68
CA GLY A 228 4.83 5.56 -0.44
C GLY A 228 3.44 6.21 -0.35
N PRO A 229 3.14 6.84 0.80
CA PRO A 229 1.85 7.47 1.07
C PRO A 229 1.50 8.53 0.02
N SER A 230 0.22 8.63 -0.32
CA SER A 230 -0.29 9.66 -1.25
C SER A 230 0.34 9.64 -2.64
N ALA A 231 1.01 8.56 -3.05
CA ALA A 231 1.56 8.44 -4.39
C ALA A 231 0.44 8.27 -5.43
N ILE A 232 0.66 8.82 -6.63
CA ILE A 232 -0.17 8.58 -7.81
C ILE A 232 0.68 7.89 -8.89
N ARG A 233 0.17 6.82 -9.50
CA ARG A 233 0.83 6.12 -10.61
C ARG A 233 -0.11 5.86 -11.78
N ALA A 234 0.44 6.01 -12.98
CA ALA A 234 -0.23 5.67 -14.22
C ALA A 234 0.23 4.30 -14.70
N TRP A 235 -0.70 3.44 -15.11
CA TRP A 235 -0.36 2.16 -15.73
C TRP A 235 0.37 2.37 -17.06
N SER A 236 1.47 1.65 -17.33
CA SER A 236 2.16 1.68 -18.63
C SER A 236 2.51 0.27 -19.13
N ASP A 237 2.65 0.10 -20.44
CA ASP A 237 2.85 -1.18 -21.16
C ASP A 237 4.17 -1.88 -20.81
N GLY A 238 5.15 -1.16 -20.25
CA GLY A 238 6.44 -1.70 -19.80
C GLY A 238 6.37 -2.63 -18.58
N LEU A 239 5.16 -2.95 -18.10
CA LEU A 239 4.91 -3.63 -16.83
C LEU A 239 4.13 -4.96 -16.94
N ASP A 240 3.66 -5.40 -18.12
CA ASP A 240 2.84 -6.63 -18.23
C ASP A 240 3.61 -7.90 -17.77
N ALA A 241 4.91 -8.00 -18.07
CA ALA A 241 5.74 -9.12 -17.61
C ALA A 241 5.97 -9.11 -16.08
N SER A 242 6.05 -7.93 -15.45
CA SER A 242 6.23 -7.79 -13.99
C SER A 242 4.94 -8.09 -13.21
N ARG A 243 3.78 -7.92 -13.85
CA ARG A 243 2.45 -8.05 -13.23
C ARG A 243 1.87 -9.45 -13.32
N ALA A 244 1.97 -10.11 -14.48
CA ALA A 244 1.70 -11.54 -14.58
C ALA A 244 2.63 -12.33 -13.64
N LEU A 245 3.90 -11.89 -13.56
CA LEU A 245 4.87 -12.42 -12.62
C LEU A 245 4.42 -12.23 -11.17
N ARG A 246 3.91 -11.06 -10.75
CA ARG A 246 3.41 -10.86 -9.38
C ARG A 246 2.21 -11.74 -9.03
N ARG A 247 1.28 -12.00 -9.95
CA ARG A 247 0.15 -12.92 -9.70
C ARG A 247 0.60 -14.36 -9.57
N VAL A 248 1.49 -14.82 -10.45
CA VAL A 248 2.07 -16.17 -10.39
C VAL A 248 2.93 -16.33 -9.15
N LEU A 249 3.75 -15.34 -8.79
CA LEU A 249 4.53 -15.37 -7.54
C LEU A 249 3.61 -15.38 -6.32
N ARG A 250 2.46 -14.70 -6.34
CA ARG A 250 1.47 -14.75 -5.27
C ARG A 250 0.87 -16.15 -5.09
N SER A 251 0.52 -16.85 -6.18
CA SER A 251 0.01 -18.23 -6.09
C SER A 251 1.07 -19.23 -5.68
N ASP A 252 2.34 -18.98 -6.05
CA ASP A 252 3.42 -19.94 -5.88
C ASP A 252 4.19 -19.75 -4.56
N ALA A 253 4.04 -18.61 -3.87
CA ALA A 253 4.86 -18.25 -2.70
C ALA A 253 4.79 -19.29 -1.57
N ALA A 254 3.59 -19.79 -1.24
CA ALA A 254 3.41 -20.81 -0.21
C ALA A 254 4.11 -22.12 -0.59
N THR A 255 3.91 -22.60 -1.83
CA THR A 255 4.57 -23.79 -2.36
C THR A 255 6.09 -23.63 -2.42
N ALA A 256 6.57 -22.43 -2.77
CA ALA A 256 7.99 -22.11 -2.82
C ALA A 256 8.63 -22.09 -1.43
N LEU A 257 7.90 -21.62 -0.41
CA LEU A 257 8.33 -21.68 0.98
C LEU A 257 8.51 -23.13 1.43
N GLU A 258 7.52 -23.99 1.18
CA GLU A 258 7.58 -25.42 1.50
C GLU A 258 8.69 -26.16 0.73
N ALA A 259 8.94 -25.76 -0.51
CA ALA A 259 10.00 -26.32 -1.35
C ALA A 259 11.41 -25.82 -0.99
N GLY A 260 11.56 -24.97 0.04
CA GLY A 260 12.86 -24.43 0.48
C GLY A 260 13.48 -23.43 -0.50
N GLN A 261 12.67 -22.83 -1.38
CA GLN A 261 13.14 -21.81 -2.34
C GLN A 261 13.26 -20.42 -1.69
N ILE A 262 12.50 -20.19 -0.62
CA ILE A 262 12.58 -18.99 0.21
C ILE A 262 13.52 -19.29 1.37
N GLN A 263 14.64 -18.57 1.44
CA GLN A 263 15.70 -18.82 2.40
C GLN A 263 16.35 -17.50 2.88
N PRO A 264 16.99 -17.48 4.05
CA PRO A 264 17.67 -16.29 4.54
C PRO A 264 18.92 -15.98 3.73
N TRP A 265 19.04 -14.72 3.33
CA TRP A 265 20.29 -14.11 2.91
C TRP A 265 20.72 -13.09 3.95
N PHE A 266 22.01 -12.86 4.07
CA PHE A 266 22.58 -12.15 5.20
C PHE A 266 23.22 -10.85 4.73
N GLN A 267 22.84 -9.75 5.36
CA GLN A 267 23.47 -8.46 5.16
C GLN A 267 24.31 -8.09 6.39
N PRO A 268 25.62 -7.86 6.24
CA PRO A 268 26.48 -7.56 7.36
C PRO A 268 26.23 -6.15 7.92
N GLN A 269 26.35 -6.05 9.24
CA GLN A 269 26.32 -4.83 10.03
C GLN A 269 27.73 -4.55 10.55
N ILE A 270 28.16 -3.30 10.52
CA ILE A 270 29.49 -2.90 11.01
C ILE A 270 29.39 -1.79 12.05
N CYS A 271 30.30 -1.82 13.03
CA CYS A 271 30.47 -0.73 13.97
C CYS A 271 31.18 0.44 13.27
N THR A 272 30.65 1.65 13.42
CA THR A 272 31.21 2.85 12.78
C THR A 272 32.55 3.26 13.38
N SER A 273 32.77 2.99 14.67
CA SER A 273 33.97 3.41 15.40
C SER A 273 35.17 2.50 15.15
N THR A 274 34.95 1.18 15.10
CA THR A 274 36.02 0.18 14.93
C THR A 274 36.11 -0.34 13.49
N GLY A 275 35.05 -0.23 12.69
CA GLY A 275 34.93 -0.87 11.39
C GLY A 275 34.74 -2.39 11.48
N GLU A 276 34.68 -2.96 12.69
CA GLU A 276 34.47 -4.39 12.90
C GLU A 276 33.02 -4.79 12.62
N ILE A 277 32.82 -6.08 12.34
CA ILE A 277 31.50 -6.64 12.07
C ILE A 277 30.75 -6.78 13.39
N SER A 278 29.62 -6.09 13.54
CA SER A 278 28.80 -6.12 14.75
C SER A 278 27.69 -7.18 14.68
N GLY A 279 27.28 -7.59 13.48
CA GLY A 279 26.26 -8.62 13.28
C GLY A 279 25.93 -8.83 11.81
N ALA A 280 24.85 -9.55 11.55
CA ALA A 280 24.25 -9.66 10.22
C ALA A 280 22.73 -9.75 10.32
N GLU A 281 22.02 -9.07 9.42
CA GLU A 281 20.57 -9.20 9.31
C GLU A 281 20.21 -10.33 8.35
N ALA A 282 19.30 -11.21 8.75
CA ALA A 282 18.73 -12.25 7.91
C ALA A 282 17.48 -11.74 7.18
N LEU A 283 17.61 -11.60 5.87
CA LEU A 283 16.60 -11.07 4.97
C LEU A 283 16.06 -12.20 4.09
N ALA A 284 14.74 -12.38 4.05
CA ALA A 284 14.11 -13.40 3.24
C ALA A 284 14.43 -13.17 1.75
N ARG A 285 14.82 -14.22 1.03
CA ARG A 285 15.05 -14.16 -0.42
C ARG A 285 14.50 -15.40 -1.08
N TRP A 286 13.72 -15.19 -2.15
CA TRP A 286 13.20 -16.29 -2.95
C TRP A 286 14.12 -16.56 -4.12
N VAL A 287 14.82 -17.69 -4.08
CA VAL A 287 15.64 -18.22 -5.17
C VAL A 287 14.76 -19.11 -6.05
N HIS A 288 14.12 -18.50 -7.03
CA HIS A 288 13.21 -19.20 -7.93
C HIS A 288 13.99 -19.94 -9.04
N PRO A 289 13.69 -21.22 -9.32
CA PRO A 289 14.46 -22.05 -10.25
C PRO A 289 14.54 -21.47 -11.67
N GLU A 290 13.44 -20.92 -12.18
CA GLU A 290 13.39 -20.34 -13.53
C GLU A 290 13.71 -18.84 -13.58
N ARG A 291 13.55 -18.13 -12.46
CA ARG A 291 13.47 -16.65 -12.45
C ARG A 291 14.62 -16.01 -11.69
N GLY A 292 15.45 -16.81 -11.03
CA GLY A 292 16.53 -16.31 -10.19
C GLY A 292 15.99 -15.65 -8.93
N LEU A 293 16.63 -14.56 -8.51
CA LEU A 293 16.35 -13.91 -7.23
C LEU A 293 15.11 -13.02 -7.31
N VAL A 294 14.08 -13.34 -6.54
CA VAL A 294 12.84 -12.56 -6.43
C VAL A 294 12.87 -11.70 -5.15
N SER A 295 12.47 -10.44 -5.30
CA SER A 295 12.42 -9.44 -4.22
C SER A 295 11.34 -9.77 -3.18
N PRO A 296 11.58 -9.54 -1.87
CA PRO A 296 10.59 -9.67 -0.80
C PRO A 296 9.27 -8.93 -1.08
N LEU A 297 9.36 -7.72 -1.64
CA LEU A 297 8.20 -6.89 -2.00
C LEU A 297 7.21 -7.57 -2.95
N HIS A 298 7.59 -8.68 -3.60
CA HIS A 298 6.71 -9.40 -4.51
C HIS A 298 6.03 -10.63 -3.89
N PHE A 299 6.51 -11.12 -2.75
CA PHE A 299 6.01 -12.38 -2.16
C PHE A 299 5.66 -12.27 -0.68
N LEU A 300 6.16 -11.27 0.07
CA LEU A 300 5.81 -11.11 1.48
C LEU A 300 4.30 -10.86 1.66
N ASP A 301 3.72 -9.91 0.90
CA ASP A 301 2.26 -9.69 0.92
C ASP A 301 1.47 -10.96 0.59
N ALA A 302 2.02 -11.83 -0.27
CA ALA A 302 1.36 -13.08 -0.65
C ALA A 302 1.32 -14.07 0.51
N LEU A 303 2.43 -14.17 1.25
CA LEU A 303 2.54 -15.02 2.42
C LEU A 303 1.70 -14.46 3.57
N GLU A 304 1.62 -13.13 3.70
CA GLU A 304 0.75 -12.48 4.69
C GLU A 304 -0.73 -12.72 4.39
N ASP A 305 -1.19 -12.42 3.18
CA ASP A 305 -2.57 -12.68 2.74
C ASP A 305 -2.95 -14.17 2.87
N GLY A 306 -1.98 -15.08 2.70
CA GLY A 306 -2.17 -16.52 2.83
C GLY A 306 -2.01 -17.07 4.26
N GLY A 307 -1.65 -16.24 5.25
CA GLY A 307 -1.43 -16.69 6.63
C GLY A 307 -0.16 -17.53 6.84
N HIS A 308 0.83 -17.42 5.95
CA HIS A 308 2.09 -18.17 5.96
C HIS A 308 3.25 -17.43 6.66
N MET A 309 3.01 -16.27 7.29
CA MET A 309 4.07 -15.50 7.95
C MET A 309 4.75 -16.26 9.09
N GLY A 310 4.01 -17.00 9.91
CA GLY A 310 4.62 -17.83 10.97
C GLY A 310 5.52 -18.95 10.40
N GLN A 311 5.15 -19.54 9.27
CA GLN A 311 5.99 -20.54 8.59
C GLN A 311 7.26 -19.89 8.01
N LEU A 312 7.15 -18.68 7.48
CA LEU A 312 8.30 -17.91 7.02
C LEU A 312 9.25 -17.61 8.18
N SER A 313 8.73 -17.14 9.32
CA SER A 313 9.51 -16.85 10.52
C SER A 313 10.26 -18.09 11.00
N ASP A 314 9.62 -19.25 11.05
CA ASP A 314 10.27 -20.52 11.37
C ASP A 314 11.42 -20.88 10.40
N VAL A 315 11.23 -20.68 9.09
CA VAL A 315 12.29 -20.90 8.08
C VAL A 315 13.45 -19.92 8.28
N MET A 316 13.14 -18.66 8.54
CA MET A 316 14.14 -17.61 8.77
C MET A 316 14.95 -17.84 10.04
N ILE A 317 14.30 -18.20 11.15
CA ILE A 317 14.95 -18.55 12.43
C ILE A 317 15.90 -19.73 12.25
N ARG A 318 15.41 -20.84 11.69
CA ARG A 318 16.23 -22.05 11.48
C ARG A 318 17.44 -21.76 10.61
N GLY A 319 17.24 -21.07 9.49
CA GLY A 319 18.35 -20.77 8.59
C GLY A 319 19.33 -19.74 9.17
N ALA A 320 18.86 -18.76 9.95
CA ALA A 320 19.70 -17.79 10.64
C ALA A 320 20.59 -18.44 11.70
N LEU A 321 20.01 -19.27 12.58
CA LEU A 321 20.74 -19.95 13.65
C LEU A 321 21.70 -21.02 13.10
N ALA A 322 21.29 -21.75 12.06
CA ALA A 322 22.18 -22.69 11.36
C ALA A 322 23.38 -21.97 10.72
N ALA A 323 23.16 -20.82 10.07
CA ALA A 323 24.24 -20.02 9.49
C ALA A 323 25.19 -19.52 10.59
N LEU A 324 24.66 -18.98 11.68
CA LEU A 324 25.46 -18.47 12.79
C LEU A 324 26.31 -19.56 13.45
N ALA A 325 25.72 -20.73 13.73
CA ALA A 325 26.46 -21.88 14.23
C ALA A 325 27.56 -22.32 13.26
N SER A 326 27.28 -22.35 11.94
CA SER A 326 28.29 -22.68 10.94
C SER A 326 29.46 -21.69 10.92
N TRP A 327 29.16 -20.39 11.08
CA TRP A 327 30.17 -19.34 11.13
C TRP A 327 31.04 -19.41 12.38
N ASP A 328 30.48 -19.86 13.51
CA ASP A 328 31.24 -20.12 14.73
C ASP A 328 32.25 -21.25 14.55
N THR A 329 31.85 -22.34 13.89
CA THR A 329 32.76 -23.49 13.65
C THR A 329 34.01 -23.13 12.83
N ILE A 330 33.89 -22.13 11.95
CA ILE A 330 34.99 -21.63 11.12
C ILE A 330 35.67 -20.38 11.71
N GLY A 331 35.27 -19.95 12.91
CA GLY A 331 35.88 -18.81 13.60
C GLY A 331 35.62 -17.45 12.94
N LEU A 332 34.45 -17.27 12.29
CA LEU A 332 34.16 -16.04 11.56
C LEU A 332 33.96 -14.83 12.48
N GLY A 333 33.56 -15.06 13.73
CA GLY A 333 33.46 -14.02 14.77
C GLY A 333 32.26 -13.07 14.59
N ILE A 334 31.20 -13.51 13.89
CA ILE A 334 29.94 -12.77 13.80
C ILE A 334 29.19 -12.94 15.13
N GLN A 335 28.97 -11.83 15.83
CA GLN A 335 28.48 -11.86 17.21
C GLN A 335 27.00 -12.23 17.29
N ARG A 336 26.18 -11.79 16.33
CA ARG A 336 24.74 -12.03 16.34
C ARG A 336 24.14 -12.00 14.95
N VAL A 337 22.97 -12.62 14.82
CA VAL A 337 22.10 -12.46 13.64
C VAL A 337 20.79 -11.79 14.06
N ALA A 338 20.32 -10.85 13.24
CA ALA A 338 19.04 -10.20 13.41
C ALA A 338 17.98 -10.84 12.49
N ILE A 339 16.75 -10.99 12.99
CA ILE A 339 15.59 -11.51 12.25
C ILE A 339 14.41 -10.57 12.42
N ASN A 340 13.64 -10.38 11.36
CA ASN A 340 12.40 -9.61 11.39
C ASN A 340 11.27 -10.46 12.00
N LEU A 341 10.56 -9.92 12.98
CA LEU A 341 9.38 -10.55 13.58
C LEU A 341 8.10 -9.81 13.16
N SER A 342 7.10 -10.59 12.73
CA SER A 342 5.79 -10.04 12.39
C SER A 342 4.95 -9.80 13.65
N GLY A 343 3.91 -8.95 13.53
CA GLY A 343 2.92 -8.80 14.59
C GLY A 343 2.15 -10.09 14.90
N ALA A 344 2.10 -11.05 13.97
CA ALA A 344 1.51 -12.36 14.21
C ALA A 344 2.41 -13.22 15.10
N ASP A 345 3.73 -13.20 14.88
CA ASP A 345 4.70 -13.92 15.71
C ASP A 345 4.69 -13.41 17.15
N LEU A 346 4.61 -12.09 17.33
CA LEU A 346 4.60 -11.47 18.66
C LEU A 346 3.33 -11.80 19.47
N ARG A 347 2.23 -12.15 18.80
CA ARG A 347 0.96 -12.54 19.45
C ARG A 347 0.81 -14.05 19.61
N ASP A 348 1.67 -14.84 18.97
CA ASP A 348 1.66 -16.30 19.13
C ASP A 348 2.32 -16.69 20.46
N SER A 349 1.48 -17.11 21.42
CA SER A 349 1.91 -17.59 22.74
C SER A 349 2.93 -18.75 22.71
N THR A 350 3.04 -19.49 21.60
CA THR A 350 3.97 -20.61 21.47
C THR A 350 5.28 -20.24 20.79
N PHE A 351 5.40 -19.01 20.28
CA PHE A 351 6.58 -18.55 19.53
C PHE A 351 7.88 -18.64 20.33
N VAL A 352 7.89 -18.13 21.57
CA VAL A 352 9.10 -18.09 22.40
C VAL A 352 9.59 -19.50 22.74
N GLU A 353 8.67 -20.44 22.97
CA GLU A 353 9.03 -21.84 23.22
C GLU A 353 9.67 -22.50 21.99
N ARG A 354 9.10 -22.27 20.79
CA ARG A 354 9.71 -22.73 19.53
C ARG A 354 11.10 -22.14 19.32
N LEU A 355 11.24 -20.84 19.53
CA LEU A 355 12.53 -20.16 19.38
C LEU A 355 13.58 -20.71 20.34
N LYS A 356 13.19 -20.93 21.61
CA LYS A 356 14.08 -21.56 22.60
C LYS A 356 14.56 -22.92 22.14
N TRP A 357 13.66 -23.75 21.60
CA TRP A 357 14.03 -25.07 21.09
C TRP A 357 15.03 -24.99 19.94
N GLU A 358 14.87 -24.03 19.01
CA GLU A 358 15.83 -23.84 17.91
C GLU A 358 17.19 -23.32 18.40
N LEU A 359 17.23 -22.42 19.39
CA LEU A 359 18.47 -21.98 20.02
C LEU A 359 19.20 -23.16 20.70
N ASP A 360 18.48 -23.96 21.49
CA ASP A 360 19.01 -25.14 22.17
C ASP A 360 19.54 -26.18 21.15
N ARG A 361 18.82 -26.37 20.04
CA ARG A 361 19.21 -27.29 18.96
C ARG A 361 20.55 -26.91 18.31
N HIS A 362 20.86 -25.63 18.25
CA HIS A 362 22.09 -25.10 17.66
C HIS A 362 23.18 -24.79 18.70
N ASP A 363 22.95 -25.07 19.98
CA ASP A 363 23.84 -24.72 21.10
C ASP A 363 24.18 -23.22 21.14
N LEU A 364 23.18 -22.38 20.82
CA LEU A 364 23.31 -20.94 20.78
C LEU A 364 22.60 -20.30 21.97
N ARG A 365 23.25 -19.30 22.56
CA ARG A 365 22.67 -18.47 23.61
C ARG A 365 21.71 -17.45 22.99
N GLY A 366 20.69 -17.01 23.73
CA GLY A 366 19.74 -16.01 23.25
C GLY A 366 20.40 -14.69 22.83
N ASP A 367 21.51 -14.30 23.47
CA ASP A 367 22.27 -13.08 23.12
C ASP A 367 22.88 -13.07 21.71
N ARG A 368 22.88 -14.23 21.04
CA ARG A 368 23.29 -14.42 19.65
C ARG A 368 22.19 -14.09 18.64
N LEU A 369 20.95 -13.90 19.10
CA LEU A 369 19.81 -13.53 18.28
C LEU A 369 19.32 -12.12 18.63
N CYS A 370 19.07 -11.34 17.59
CA CYS A 370 18.38 -10.07 17.67
C CYS A 370 17.02 -10.21 16.97
N ALA A 371 15.95 -9.80 17.67
CA ALA A 371 14.61 -9.72 17.11
C ALA A 371 14.33 -8.27 16.72
N GLU A 372 14.11 -8.05 15.44
CA GLU A 372 13.72 -6.77 14.86
C GLU A 372 12.19 -6.69 14.83
N VAL A 373 11.66 -5.62 15.41
CA VAL A 373 10.23 -5.42 15.63
C VAL A 373 9.83 -4.04 15.13
N LEU A 374 8.77 -3.98 14.33
CA LEU A 374 8.29 -2.71 13.78
C LEU A 374 7.73 -1.78 14.86
N GLU A 375 7.88 -0.48 14.63
CA GLU A 375 7.32 0.58 15.46
C GLU A 375 5.80 0.43 15.73
N THR A 376 5.05 -0.02 14.72
CA THR A 376 3.60 -0.21 14.77
C THR A 376 3.16 -1.36 15.67
N ALA A 377 4.04 -2.33 15.95
CA ALA A 377 3.73 -3.44 16.86
C ALA A 377 3.46 -2.96 18.30
N PHE A 378 3.78 -1.70 18.61
CA PHE A 378 3.77 -1.13 19.96
C PHE A 378 2.67 -0.10 20.21
N ARG A 379 1.79 0.15 19.23
CA ARG A 379 0.96 1.36 19.20
C ARG A 379 0.00 1.53 20.37
N ASP A 380 -0.42 0.47 21.06
CA ASP A 380 -1.50 0.63 22.05
C ASP A 380 -1.09 0.52 23.52
N GLY A 381 0.09 0.02 23.88
CA GLY A 381 0.46 -0.15 25.30
C GLY A 381 -0.57 -0.94 26.15
N THR A 382 -1.55 -1.59 25.50
CA THR A 382 -2.65 -2.38 26.05
C THR A 382 -2.70 -3.80 25.46
N ASP A 383 -1.89 -4.11 24.45
CA ASP A 383 -1.72 -5.49 23.96
C ASP A 383 -0.70 -6.21 24.88
N ASP A 384 -1.18 -6.65 26.05
CA ASP A 384 -0.40 -7.37 27.06
C ASP A 384 0.36 -8.57 26.46
N GLY A 385 -0.14 -9.14 25.35
CA GLY A 385 0.49 -10.25 24.65
C GLY A 385 1.86 -9.90 24.06
N VAL A 386 1.96 -8.80 23.29
CA VAL A 386 3.22 -8.39 22.64
C VAL A 386 4.29 -8.01 23.66
N ALA A 387 3.89 -7.25 24.69
CA ALA A 387 4.79 -6.87 25.78
C ALA A 387 5.29 -8.09 26.55
N THR A 388 4.42 -9.08 26.79
CA THR A 388 4.79 -10.35 27.42
C THR A 388 5.80 -11.11 26.57
N THR A 389 5.52 -11.32 25.28
CA THR A 389 6.42 -12.01 24.36
C THR A 389 7.82 -11.36 24.34
N ILE A 390 7.89 -10.04 24.29
CA ILE A 390 9.17 -9.32 24.31
C ILE A 390 9.89 -9.49 25.64
N ALA A 391 9.19 -9.39 26.77
CA ALA A 391 9.78 -9.65 28.08
C ALA A 391 10.34 -11.08 28.18
N GLU A 392 9.65 -12.06 27.58
CA GLU A 392 10.12 -13.43 27.52
C GLU A 392 11.32 -13.62 26.61
N LEU A 393 11.36 -12.96 25.45
CA LEU A 393 12.54 -12.94 24.56
C LEU A 393 13.75 -12.34 25.29
N LYS A 394 13.56 -11.24 26.03
CA LYS A 394 14.62 -10.67 26.88
C LYS A 394 15.09 -11.63 27.97
N ARG A 395 14.16 -12.35 28.61
CA ARG A 395 14.48 -13.36 29.62
C ARG A 395 15.26 -14.54 29.03
N LEU A 396 15.01 -14.88 27.77
CA LEU A 396 15.79 -15.85 27.00
C LEU A 396 17.20 -15.33 26.64
N GLY A 397 17.41 -14.02 26.75
CA GLY A 397 18.68 -13.33 26.49
C GLY A 397 18.74 -12.65 25.13
N CYS A 398 17.67 -12.70 24.33
CA CYS A 398 17.62 -12.07 23.01
C CYS A 398 17.78 -10.55 23.10
N ARG A 399 18.38 -9.98 22.05
CA ARG A 399 18.38 -8.54 21.81
C ARG A 399 17.11 -8.14 21.07
N ILE A 400 16.60 -6.95 21.33
CA ILE A 400 15.41 -6.40 20.70
C ILE A 400 15.78 -5.10 20.02
N ASP A 401 15.55 -5.06 18.72
CA ASP A 401 15.82 -3.91 17.88
C ASP A 401 14.49 -3.33 17.40
N LEU A 402 14.31 -2.03 17.57
CA LEU A 402 13.17 -1.34 17.00
C LEU A 402 13.48 -0.97 15.56
N ASP A 403 12.67 -1.47 14.63
CA ASP A 403 12.82 -1.23 13.20
C ASP A 403 11.95 -0.09 12.66
N ASP A 404 12.35 0.48 11.53
CA ASP A 404 11.67 1.57 10.81
C ASP A 404 11.40 2.84 11.63
N PHE A 405 12.25 3.15 12.62
CA PHE A 405 12.02 4.25 13.54
C PHE A 405 11.93 5.60 12.84
N GLY A 406 10.82 6.30 13.08
CA GLY A 406 10.55 7.64 12.56
C GLY A 406 9.60 7.67 11.35
N THR A 407 9.17 6.51 10.86
CA THR A 407 8.14 6.39 9.81
C THR A 407 6.73 6.18 10.39
N GLY A 408 6.63 5.83 11.69
CA GLY A 408 5.39 5.53 12.39
C GLY A 408 5.00 6.53 13.50
N SER A 409 4.06 6.08 14.35
CA SER A 409 3.46 6.84 15.45
C SER A 409 3.84 6.33 16.85
N ALA A 410 4.97 5.64 17.03
CA ALA A 410 5.44 5.27 18.36
C ALA A 410 5.69 6.53 19.18
N SER A 411 4.97 6.57 20.29
CA SER A 411 5.24 7.55 21.32
C SER A 411 6.64 7.30 21.87
N ILE A 412 7.39 8.38 22.11
CA ILE A 412 8.62 8.35 22.91
C ILE A 412 8.39 7.63 24.26
N MET A 413 7.15 7.67 24.77
CA MET A 413 6.76 6.96 25.98
C MET A 413 6.72 5.43 25.81
N ALA A 414 6.45 4.90 24.61
CA ALA A 414 6.52 3.48 24.32
C ALA A 414 7.97 2.99 24.31
N LEU A 415 8.89 3.77 23.72
CA LEU A 415 10.34 3.50 23.74
C LEU A 415 10.87 3.34 25.18
N HIS A 416 10.44 4.21 26.09
CA HIS A 416 10.89 4.16 27.48
C HIS A 416 10.38 2.93 28.25
N ARG A 417 9.21 2.38 27.89
CA ARG A 417 8.58 1.28 28.64
C ARG A 417 9.07 -0.09 28.22
N LEU A 418 9.56 -0.21 26.99
CA LEU A 418 9.93 -1.49 26.40
C LEU A 418 11.43 -1.71 26.52
N PRO A 419 11.87 -2.97 26.74
CA PRO A 419 13.27 -3.31 26.89
C PRO A 419 13.99 -3.38 25.53
N ILE A 420 13.96 -2.29 24.77
CA ILE A 420 14.63 -2.14 23.47
C ILE A 420 16.13 -1.91 23.70
N ASP A 421 16.97 -2.62 22.94
CA ASP A 421 18.44 -2.50 23.02
C ASP A 421 18.99 -1.51 21.97
N ARG A 422 18.38 -1.48 20.78
CA ARG A 422 18.89 -0.72 19.64
C ARG A 422 17.75 -0.14 18.80
N VAL A 423 17.95 1.06 18.26
CA VAL A 423 17.03 1.71 17.32
C VAL A 423 17.63 1.67 15.92
N LYS A 424 16.90 1.13 14.95
CA LYS A 424 17.25 1.15 13.53
C LYS A 424 16.62 2.37 12.87
N ILE A 425 17.47 3.20 12.24
CA ILE A 425 17.07 4.44 11.58
C ILE A 425 16.84 4.15 10.10
N ASP A 426 15.59 4.27 9.66
CA ASP A 426 15.18 3.95 8.28
C ASP A 426 15.98 4.75 7.24
N ARG A 427 16.18 4.10 6.08
CA ARG A 427 16.86 4.65 4.91
C ARG A 427 16.30 6.01 4.49
N GLY A 428 15.00 6.26 4.64
CA GLY A 428 14.39 7.55 4.33
C GLY A 428 15.03 8.73 5.06
N PHE A 429 15.56 8.51 6.27
CA PHE A 429 16.32 9.49 7.04
C PHE A 429 17.81 9.51 6.71
N ILE A 430 18.37 8.44 6.15
CA ILE A 430 19.80 8.31 5.86
C ILE A 430 20.15 8.81 4.46
N ALA A 431 19.30 8.55 3.46
CA ALA A 431 19.59 8.82 2.06
C ALA A 431 19.87 10.31 1.81
N GLY A 432 21.09 10.65 1.41
CA GLY A 432 21.50 12.04 1.14
C GLY A 432 21.74 12.92 2.37
N ILE A 433 21.90 12.34 3.57
CA ILE A 433 22.19 13.06 4.82
C ILE A 433 23.48 13.92 4.75
N ASP A 434 24.43 13.54 3.88
CA ASP A 434 25.67 14.28 3.62
C ASP A 434 25.40 15.66 2.96
N ARG A 435 24.28 15.80 2.26
CA ARG A 435 23.91 17.00 1.47
C ARG A 435 22.73 17.78 2.03
N ASN A 436 21.95 17.19 2.93
CA ASN A 436 20.73 17.78 3.46
C ASN A 436 20.88 18.13 4.96
N GLU A 437 21.03 19.42 5.26
CA GLU A 437 21.22 19.89 6.64
C GLU A 437 20.00 19.62 7.54
N ARG A 438 18.78 19.70 6.99
CA ARG A 438 17.55 19.41 7.76
C ARG A 438 17.53 17.96 8.20
N GLN A 439 17.85 17.06 7.28
CA GLN A 439 17.92 15.63 7.52
C GLN A 439 19.02 15.27 8.51
N ARG A 440 20.19 15.89 8.39
CA ARG A 440 21.28 15.80 9.37
C ARG A 440 20.84 16.18 10.78
N ARG A 441 20.09 17.29 10.93
CA ARG A 441 19.55 17.71 12.24
C ARG A 441 18.52 16.72 12.79
N MET A 442 17.68 16.13 11.94
CA MET A 442 16.71 15.12 12.37
C MET A 442 17.42 13.87 12.90
N VAL A 443 18.37 13.33 12.15
CA VAL A 443 19.15 12.15 12.57
C VAL A 443 19.94 12.45 13.85
N ALA A 444 20.58 13.62 13.97
CA ALA A 444 21.26 14.01 15.21
C ALA A 444 20.31 14.05 16.42
N GLY A 445 19.06 14.48 16.22
CA GLY A 445 18.03 14.42 17.26
C GLY A 445 17.66 13.00 17.67
N ILE A 446 17.53 12.09 16.69
CA ILE A 446 17.27 10.66 16.94
C ILE A 446 18.43 10.01 17.71
N LEU A 447 19.67 10.26 17.29
CA LEU A 447 20.87 9.75 17.96
C LEU A 447 20.95 10.23 19.42
N SER A 448 20.68 11.52 19.65
CA SER A 448 20.65 12.07 21.00
C SER A 448 19.54 11.46 21.84
N LEU A 449 18.35 11.21 21.29
CA LEU A 449 17.27 10.53 22.01
C LEU A 449 17.68 9.11 22.41
N ALA A 450 18.25 8.33 21.49
CA ALA A 450 18.73 6.98 21.76
C ALA A 450 19.80 6.96 22.87
N GLU A 451 20.76 7.89 22.82
CA GLU A 451 21.79 8.06 23.85
C GLU A 451 21.17 8.32 25.23
N HIS A 452 20.20 9.24 25.34
CA HIS A 452 19.53 9.54 26.61
C HIS A 452 18.71 8.37 27.15
N LEU A 453 18.24 7.47 26.28
CA LEU A 453 17.51 6.26 26.64
C LEU A 453 18.44 5.05 26.86
N GLY A 454 19.75 5.20 26.64
CA GLY A 454 20.73 4.12 26.79
C GLY A 454 20.62 3.03 25.71
N MET A 455 20.14 3.40 24.52
CA MET A 455 19.97 2.50 23.38
C MET A 455 21.10 2.68 22.36
N GLU A 456 21.53 1.59 21.73
CA GLU A 456 22.41 1.65 20.57
C GLU A 456 21.65 2.15 19.33
N THR A 457 22.37 2.56 18.30
CA THR A 457 21.79 3.04 17.03
C THR A 457 22.37 2.31 15.83
N LEU A 458 21.52 1.97 14.86
CA LEU A 458 21.94 1.40 13.59
C LEU A 458 21.31 2.20 12.44
N ALA A 459 22.13 2.76 11.57
CA ALA A 459 21.63 3.46 10.38
C ALA A 459 21.54 2.52 9.18
N GLU A 460 20.36 2.47 8.56
CA GLU A 460 20.07 1.58 7.44
C GLU A 460 20.21 2.26 6.08
N GLY A 461 20.42 1.44 5.04
CA GLY A 461 20.42 1.91 3.67
C GLY A 461 21.57 2.87 3.33
N VAL A 462 22.72 2.75 4.01
CA VAL A 462 23.92 3.53 3.67
C VAL A 462 24.45 3.12 2.30
N GLU A 463 24.48 4.05 1.34
CA GLU A 463 24.85 3.78 -0.05
C GLU A 463 26.13 4.51 -0.50
N SER A 464 26.54 5.57 0.20
CA SER A 464 27.71 6.37 -0.14
C SER A 464 28.75 6.45 0.98
N ALA A 465 29.99 6.77 0.59
CA ALA A 465 31.06 7.04 1.56
C ALA A 465 30.80 8.32 2.37
N GLY A 466 30.09 9.30 1.79
CA GLY A 466 29.73 10.55 2.47
C GLY A 466 28.72 10.31 3.60
N GLU A 467 27.69 9.52 3.34
CA GLU A 467 26.70 9.11 4.35
C GLU A 467 27.37 8.36 5.50
N HIS A 468 28.20 7.35 5.21
CA HIS A 468 28.93 6.61 6.24
C HIS A 468 29.81 7.55 7.09
N ALA A 469 30.63 8.38 6.45
CA ALA A 469 31.53 9.28 7.18
C ALA A 469 30.77 10.27 8.07
N LEU A 470 29.63 10.79 7.60
CA LEU A 470 28.81 11.68 8.40
C LEU A 470 28.14 10.95 9.57
N LEU A 471 27.61 9.75 9.37
CA LEU A 471 27.00 8.96 10.45
C LEU A 471 28.00 8.62 11.55
N ALA A 472 29.24 8.26 11.18
CA ALA A 472 30.32 8.06 12.14
C ALA A 472 30.66 9.35 12.90
N GLN A 473 30.66 10.51 12.23
CA GLN A 473 30.89 11.81 12.88
C GLN A 473 29.76 12.22 13.83
N LEU A 474 28.52 11.87 13.51
CA LEU A 474 27.35 12.14 14.35
C LEU A 474 27.26 11.20 15.56
N GLY A 475 28.10 10.16 15.63
CA GLY A 475 28.11 9.20 16.72
C GLY A 475 27.09 8.07 16.58
N CYS A 476 26.65 7.74 15.37
CA CYS A 476 25.84 6.55 15.14
C CYS A 476 26.68 5.29 15.37
N ASP A 477 26.21 4.32 16.15
CA ASP A 477 27.04 3.18 16.61
C ASP A 477 27.34 2.17 15.50
N HIS A 478 26.33 1.85 14.68
CA HIS A 478 26.39 0.83 13.64
C HIS A 478 25.81 1.32 12.32
N VAL A 479 26.27 0.73 11.22
CA VAL A 479 25.73 0.99 9.88
C VAL A 479 25.50 -0.29 9.09
N GLN A 480 24.46 -0.25 8.27
CA GLN A 480 24.11 -1.27 7.30
C GLN A 480 23.73 -0.62 5.97
N GLY A 481 24.06 -1.25 4.85
CA GLY A 481 23.65 -0.77 3.54
C GLY A 481 24.52 -1.28 2.41
N PHE A 482 24.15 -0.95 1.17
CA PHE A 482 24.85 -1.42 -0.03
C PHE A 482 26.27 -0.89 -0.17
N ARG A 483 26.62 0.18 0.54
CA ARG A 483 28.01 0.63 0.66
C ARG A 483 28.89 -0.41 1.37
N ILE A 484 28.31 -1.16 2.31
CA ILE A 484 29.00 -2.18 3.10
C ILE A 484 28.98 -3.50 2.33
N ALA A 485 27.78 -4.02 2.09
CA ALA A 485 27.55 -5.15 1.22
C ALA A 485 26.07 -5.23 0.83
N ARG A 486 25.80 -5.86 -0.32
CA ARG A 486 24.45 -6.36 -0.60
C ARG A 486 24.20 -7.63 0.21
N PRO A 487 22.94 -7.96 0.53
CA PRO A 487 22.59 -9.24 1.13
C PRO A 487 23.15 -10.40 0.30
N MET A 488 23.66 -11.44 0.95
CA MET A 488 24.33 -12.58 0.29
C MET A 488 23.96 -13.93 0.95
N PRO A 489 24.06 -15.07 0.24
CA PRO A 489 23.88 -16.39 0.85
C PRO A 489 24.89 -16.64 1.97
N ALA A 490 24.53 -17.47 2.95
CA ALA A 490 25.39 -17.80 4.10
C ALA A 490 26.81 -18.26 3.70
N GLY A 491 26.92 -19.04 2.63
CA GLY A 491 28.20 -19.56 2.12
C GLY A 491 29.12 -18.51 1.51
N GLN A 492 28.63 -17.31 1.18
CA GLN A 492 29.45 -16.20 0.66
C GLN A 492 29.94 -15.26 1.77
N MET A 493 29.34 -15.32 2.96
CA MET A 493 29.73 -14.49 4.10
C MET A 493 31.22 -14.67 4.48
N PRO A 494 31.81 -15.88 4.50
CA PRO A 494 33.21 -16.07 4.85
C PRO A 494 34.19 -15.27 3.97
N ASP A 495 34.03 -15.36 2.65
CA ASP A 495 34.89 -14.65 1.69
C ASP A 495 34.74 -13.13 1.81
N TRP A 496 33.51 -12.65 2.04
CA TRP A 496 33.25 -11.24 2.28
C TRP A 496 33.93 -10.74 3.57
N VAL A 497 33.83 -11.48 4.68
CA VAL A 497 34.44 -11.11 5.96
C VAL A 497 35.96 -11.01 5.86
N VAL A 498 36.60 -11.96 5.17
CA VAL A 498 38.07 -11.92 4.95
C VAL A 498 38.45 -10.66 4.19
N THR A 499 37.73 -10.36 3.11
CA THR A 499 37.97 -9.16 2.28
C THR A 499 37.75 -7.87 3.08
N HIS A 500 36.68 -7.81 3.88
CA HIS A 500 36.36 -6.66 4.72
C HIS A 500 37.45 -6.39 5.77
N ARG A 501 37.87 -7.42 6.51
CA ARG A 501 38.94 -7.31 7.53
C ARG A 501 40.26 -6.82 6.94
N GLN A 502 40.63 -7.26 5.75
CA GLN A 502 41.82 -6.78 5.05
C GLN A 502 41.73 -5.28 4.71
N SER A 503 40.54 -4.82 4.29
CA SER A 503 40.29 -3.42 3.96
C SER A 503 40.33 -2.50 5.19
N VAL A 504 39.89 -2.99 6.35
CA VAL A 504 39.96 -2.26 7.63
C VAL A 504 41.40 -2.20 8.13
N ALA A 505 42.15 -3.31 8.04
CA ALA A 505 43.55 -3.39 8.47
C ALA A 505 44.51 -2.57 7.59
N THR A 506 44.15 -2.35 6.32
CA THR A 506 44.95 -1.60 5.35
C THR A 506 44.13 -0.44 4.80
N PRO A 507 43.96 0.67 5.53
CA PRO A 507 43.24 1.82 5.00
C PRO A 507 43.99 2.31 3.76
N ASP A 508 43.32 2.24 2.59
CA ASP A 508 43.88 2.66 1.31
C ASP A 508 44.13 4.16 1.30
N LEU A 509 45.35 4.56 1.67
CA LEU A 509 45.83 5.94 1.65
C LEU A 509 46.06 6.47 0.22
N SER A 510 45.89 5.65 -0.82
CA SER A 510 46.21 6.05 -2.20
C SER A 510 45.08 6.76 -2.95
N ARG A 511 43.87 6.87 -2.36
CA ARG A 511 42.70 7.54 -2.98
C ARG A 511 42.43 8.98 -2.52
N ARG A 512 43.35 9.63 -1.81
CA ARG A 512 43.30 11.09 -1.56
C ARG A 512 44.42 11.82 -2.30
N ALA A 513 44.22 12.03 -3.61
CA ALA A 513 44.73 13.18 -4.35
C ALA A 513 44.15 13.18 -5.77
N LYS A 514 43.01 13.85 -5.95
CA LYS A 514 42.75 14.71 -7.12
C LYS A 514 41.55 15.60 -6.88
#